data_AF-A0A2G6JGZ6-F1
#
_entry.id   AF-A0A2G6JGZ6-F1
#
_cell.length_a   1.000
_cell.length_b   1.000
_cell.length_c   1.000
_cell.angle_alpha   90.00
_cell.angle_beta   90.00
_cell.angle_gamma   90.00
#
_symmetry.space_group_name_H-M   'P 1'
#
loop_
_entity.id
_entity.type
_entity.pdbx_description
1 polymer ?
#
loop_
_entity_poly.entity_id
_entity_poly.type
_entity_poly.pdbx_seq_one_letter_code
_entity_poly.pdbx_strand_id
1 'polypeptide(L)'
;MTLLELMVVLGLLVMLLGGLVTILDRSLFIWQVGEEGADLEARAYSALDSISGDLDRMAPLQSKSWRLGRVAVLQGREGQVSATGRFVLDHLPYLEDGKPVAIEDTEGKAQLFDWYPRLRFVMQLDPIEAERRLRGQLRRQILEDEGDLGRSELERRVREKLVDHSPETLGEILLRVRPQLEGEGVYLDLYRDWRSLGEVKAGRWVDGARMPDPGEPWLRHLLYVGLRLRSQFTSDFDAAPGDEAAAESAWDSARAGLLGSDHPVLGFSLDLDAQSEEDPLDDVMPKAYELTVVVDGGPGRSQLAFLSSAIDAKEKHIQVDYPERLPNGERNHIKIGPEWIRYSGIDGNRLLGVHRGVRNTKARPHAAAARIHSGREAVLRVPIAVSRSNWNG
;
A
#
# COMPACT_ATOMS: atom_id res chain seq x y z
N MET A 1 -33.11 -25.92 -59.26
CA MET A 1 -31.98 -25.28 -58.56
C MET A 1 -30.76 -25.38 -59.45
N THR A 2 -30.13 -24.26 -59.80
CA THR A 2 -28.93 -24.24 -60.64
C THR A 2 -27.66 -24.25 -59.78
N LEU A 3 -26.54 -24.77 -60.29
CA LEU A 3 -25.26 -24.82 -59.58
C LEU A 3 -24.80 -23.43 -59.08
N LEU A 4 -25.17 -22.37 -59.81
CA LEU A 4 -24.94 -20.97 -59.42
C LEU A 4 -25.64 -20.59 -58.11
N GLU A 5 -26.91 -20.98 -57.93
CA GLU A 5 -27.67 -20.69 -56.70
C GLU A 5 -27.01 -21.35 -55.49
N LEU A 6 -26.50 -22.58 -55.65
CA LEU A 6 -25.83 -23.30 -54.58
C LEU A 6 -24.50 -22.64 -54.20
N MET A 7 -23.74 -22.14 -55.18
CA MET A 7 -22.51 -21.38 -54.91
C MET A 7 -22.78 -20.07 -54.18
N VAL A 8 -23.82 -19.34 -54.55
CA VAL A 8 -24.20 -18.08 -53.88
C VAL A 8 -24.63 -18.34 -52.43
N VAL A 9 -25.47 -19.35 -52.21
CA VAL A 9 -25.91 -19.73 -50.86
C VAL A 9 -24.72 -20.16 -50.01
N LEU A 10 -23.79 -20.95 -50.55
CA LEU A 10 -22.58 -21.36 -49.85
C LEU A 10 -21.69 -20.15 -49.51
N GLY A 11 -21.52 -19.20 -50.44
CA GLY A 11 -20.74 -17.98 -50.21
C GLY A 11 -21.33 -17.11 -49.09
N LEU A 12 -22.66 -16.90 -49.11
CA LEU A 12 -23.37 -16.19 -48.05
C LEU A 12 -23.25 -16.91 -46.70
N LEU A 13 -23.36 -18.24 -46.68
CA LEU A 13 -23.24 -19.03 -45.46
C LEU A 13 -21.82 -18.95 -44.87
N VAL A 14 -20.78 -18.97 -45.70
CA VAL A 14 -19.39 -18.78 -45.26
C VAL A 14 -19.17 -17.37 -44.70
N MET A 15 -19.71 -16.34 -45.35
CA MET A 15 -19.63 -14.96 -44.83
C MET A 15 -20.36 -14.80 -43.50
N LEU A 16 -21.55 -15.40 -43.35
CA LEU A 16 -22.31 -15.37 -42.11
C LEU A 16 -21.60 -16.12 -40.98
N LEU A 17 -21.04 -17.30 -41.26
CA LEU A 17 -20.24 -18.05 -40.29
C LEU A 17 -18.98 -17.27 -39.88
N GLY A 18 -18.29 -16.65 -40.83
CA GLY A 18 -17.15 -15.77 -40.53
C GLY A 18 -17.54 -14.61 -39.62
N GLY A 19 -18.64 -13.93 -39.93
CA GLY A 19 -19.20 -12.87 -39.08
C GLY A 19 -19.53 -13.36 -37.67
N LEU A 20 -20.20 -14.51 -37.55
CA LEU A 20 -20.55 -15.10 -36.26
C LEU A 20 -19.31 -15.43 -35.41
N VAL A 21 -18.27 -16.02 -36.02
CA VAL A 21 -17.01 -16.32 -35.33
C VAL A 21 -16.36 -15.05 -34.79
N THR A 22 -16.30 -13.98 -35.60
CA THR A 22 -15.71 -12.70 -35.14
C THR A 22 -16.51 -12.05 -34.00
N ILE A 23 -17.84 -12.18 -34.01
CA ILE A 23 -18.70 -11.66 -32.94
C ILE A 23 -18.50 -12.48 -31.66
N LEU A 24 -18.44 -13.81 -31.76
CA LEU A 24 -18.23 -14.69 -30.62
C LEU A 24 -16.85 -14.46 -29.99
N ASP A 25 -15.79 -14.37 -30.81
CA ASP A 25 -14.43 -14.10 -30.35
C ASP A 25 -14.34 -12.77 -29.59
N ARG A 26 -14.91 -11.69 -30.15
CA ARG A 26 -14.99 -10.39 -29.46
C ARG A 26 -15.82 -10.45 -28.18
N SER A 27 -16.92 -11.19 -28.18
CA SER A 27 -17.78 -11.33 -27.01
C SER A 27 -17.09 -12.09 -25.88
N LEU A 28 -16.38 -13.18 -26.22
CA LEU A 28 -15.57 -13.95 -25.26
C LEU A 28 -14.41 -13.12 -24.71
N PHE A 29 -13.73 -12.35 -25.57
CA PHE A 29 -12.67 -11.45 -25.13
C PHE A 29 -13.21 -10.39 -24.15
N ILE A 30 -14.30 -9.72 -24.48
CA ILE A 30 -14.93 -8.70 -23.59
C ILE A 30 -15.36 -9.35 -22.27
N TRP A 31 -15.90 -10.56 -22.31
CA TRP A 31 -16.32 -11.29 -21.12
C TRP A 31 -15.13 -11.66 -20.23
N GLN A 32 -14.05 -12.21 -20.80
CA GLN A 32 -12.82 -12.53 -20.06
C GLN A 32 -12.20 -11.28 -19.43
N VAL A 33 -12.12 -10.16 -20.17
CA VAL A 33 -11.64 -8.87 -19.65
C VAL A 33 -12.52 -8.39 -18.49
N GLY A 34 -13.84 -8.62 -18.58
CA GLY A 34 -14.80 -8.30 -17.53
C GLY A 34 -14.62 -9.15 -16.27
N GLU A 35 -14.47 -10.46 -16.42
CA GLU A 35 -14.28 -11.41 -15.31
C GLU A 35 -12.95 -11.17 -14.58
N GLU A 36 -11.86 -11.04 -15.33
CA GLU A 36 -10.54 -10.68 -14.76
C GLU A 36 -10.60 -9.33 -14.05
N GLY A 37 -11.33 -8.36 -14.61
CA GLY A 37 -11.58 -7.07 -13.99
C GLY A 37 -12.29 -7.18 -12.64
N ALA A 38 -13.37 -7.97 -12.58
CA ALA A 38 -14.16 -8.18 -11.37
C ALA A 38 -13.36 -8.90 -10.27
N ASP A 39 -12.56 -9.90 -10.63
CA ASP A 39 -11.70 -10.62 -9.69
C ASP A 39 -10.62 -9.71 -9.10
N LEU A 40 -9.99 -8.87 -9.92
CA LEU A 40 -8.99 -7.90 -9.47
C LEU A 40 -9.60 -6.84 -8.56
N GLU A 41 -10.80 -6.36 -8.90
CA GLU A 41 -11.55 -5.40 -8.08
C GLU A 41 -11.91 -6.00 -6.72
N ALA A 42 -12.42 -7.24 -6.68
CA ALA A 42 -12.74 -7.94 -5.44
C ALA A 42 -11.50 -8.13 -4.54
N ARG A 43 -10.35 -8.48 -5.14
CA ARG A 43 -9.07 -8.57 -4.41
C ARG A 43 -8.64 -7.22 -3.84
N ALA A 44 -8.78 -6.15 -4.62
CA ALA A 44 -8.42 -4.80 -4.19
C ALA A 44 -9.33 -4.29 -3.07
N TYR A 45 -10.64 -4.54 -3.11
CA TYR A 45 -11.54 -4.15 -2.02
C TYR A 45 -11.36 -5.01 -0.77
N SER A 46 -11.13 -6.32 -0.90
CA SER A 46 -10.84 -7.18 0.26
C SER A 46 -9.58 -6.73 1.00
N ALA A 47 -8.56 -6.30 0.27
CA ALA A 47 -7.37 -5.67 0.81
C ALA A 47 -7.69 -4.40 1.60
N LEU A 48 -8.40 -3.48 0.96
CA LEU A 48 -8.78 -2.18 1.51
C LEU A 48 -9.63 -2.33 2.77
N ASP A 49 -10.62 -3.22 2.77
CA ASP A 49 -11.49 -3.52 3.92
C ASP A 49 -10.68 -4.06 5.09
N SER A 50 -9.75 -4.97 4.83
CA SER A 50 -8.94 -5.53 5.92
C SER A 50 -7.93 -4.53 6.48
N ILE A 51 -7.40 -3.60 5.67
CA ILE A 51 -6.57 -2.48 6.15
C ILE A 51 -7.42 -1.51 6.96
N SER A 52 -8.62 -1.18 6.48
CA SER A 52 -9.56 -0.31 7.19
C SER A 52 -9.96 -0.88 8.54
N GLY A 53 -10.31 -2.17 8.59
CA GLY A 53 -10.68 -2.85 9.82
C GLY A 53 -9.55 -2.90 10.85
N ASP A 54 -8.28 -2.86 10.40
CA ASP A 54 -7.16 -2.69 11.31
C ASP A 54 -7.11 -1.25 11.80
N LEU A 55 -7.13 -0.27 10.89
CA LEU A 55 -7.05 1.17 11.18
C LEU A 55 -8.17 1.65 12.11
N ASP A 56 -9.37 1.10 11.96
CA ASP A 56 -10.50 1.35 12.87
C ASP A 56 -10.25 0.82 14.29
N ARG A 57 -9.53 -0.30 14.41
CA ARG A 57 -9.07 -0.83 15.72
C ARG A 57 -7.89 -0.04 16.27
N MET A 58 -7.19 0.73 15.43
CA MET A 58 -6.09 1.62 15.84
C MET A 58 -6.57 2.98 16.31
N ALA A 59 -7.84 3.34 16.11
CA ALA A 59 -8.41 4.54 16.71
C ALA A 59 -8.26 4.42 18.24
N PRO A 60 -7.73 5.46 18.93
CA PRO A 60 -7.42 5.38 20.36
C PRO A 60 -8.61 4.82 21.09
N LEU A 61 -8.39 3.79 21.92
CA LEU A 61 -9.41 3.07 22.71
C LEU A 61 -10.35 4.06 23.39
N GLN A 62 -11.41 4.45 22.67
CA GLN A 62 -12.50 5.23 23.22
C GLN A 62 -13.32 4.24 24.02
N SER A 63 -12.92 4.01 25.28
CA SER A 63 -13.74 3.22 26.17
C SER A 63 -15.11 3.92 26.28
N LYS A 64 -16.13 3.30 25.71
CA LYS A 64 -17.53 3.74 25.76
C LYS A 64 -18.12 3.67 27.19
N SER A 65 -17.30 3.42 28.21
CA SER A 65 -17.72 3.18 29.60
C SER A 65 -17.27 4.25 30.61
N TRP A 66 -16.70 5.39 30.19
CA TRP A 66 -16.15 6.39 31.13
C TRP A 66 -17.19 7.08 32.05
N ARG A 67 -18.48 6.78 31.97
CA ARG A 67 -19.53 7.38 32.82
C ARG A 67 -19.95 6.58 34.06
N LEU A 68 -19.48 5.36 34.29
CA LEU A 68 -19.90 4.61 35.48
C LEU A 68 -18.77 3.76 36.05
N GLY A 69 -18.28 4.16 37.23
CA GLY A 69 -17.46 3.33 38.10
C GLY A 69 -15.96 3.62 37.99
N ARG A 70 -15.38 4.06 39.10
CA ARG A 70 -13.93 4.21 39.34
C ARG A 70 -13.16 2.99 38.83
N VAL A 71 -12.59 3.08 37.64
CA VAL A 71 -11.46 2.28 37.22
C VAL A 71 -10.25 3.20 37.29
N ALA A 72 -9.24 2.70 37.99
CA ALA A 72 -8.02 3.40 38.32
C ALA A 72 -7.46 4.12 37.09
N VAL A 73 -7.38 5.44 37.21
CA VAL A 73 -6.25 6.18 36.65
C VAL A 73 -5.04 5.39 37.11
N LEU A 74 -4.35 4.71 36.17
CA LEU A 74 -2.96 4.35 36.38
C LEU A 74 -2.24 5.69 36.51
N GLN A 75 -2.24 6.22 37.72
CA GLN A 75 -1.34 7.28 38.13
C GLN A 75 0.05 6.67 37.99
N GLY A 76 0.66 6.88 36.83
CA GLY A 76 2.10 7.12 36.84
C GLY A 76 2.35 8.14 37.94
N ARG A 77 3.34 7.88 38.80
CA ARG A 77 3.79 8.86 39.79
C ARG A 77 3.97 10.20 39.07
N GLU A 78 3.18 11.18 39.49
CA GLU A 78 3.22 12.58 39.03
C GLU A 78 2.81 12.83 37.56
N GLY A 79 1.50 12.85 37.30
CA GLY A 79 0.91 13.88 36.44
C GLY A 79 0.96 13.73 34.91
N GLN A 80 1.38 12.60 34.34
CA GLN A 80 1.47 12.47 32.88
C GLN A 80 0.24 11.78 32.25
N VAL A 81 -0.37 12.44 31.26
CA VAL A 81 -1.47 11.90 30.45
C VAL A 81 -0.87 10.91 29.44
N SER A 82 -1.30 9.65 29.51
CA SER A 82 -0.91 8.60 28.57
C SER A 82 -1.64 8.79 27.23
N ALA A 83 -1.07 9.60 26.34
CA ALA A 83 -1.49 9.63 24.94
C ALA A 83 -0.89 8.41 24.21
N THR A 84 -1.60 7.29 24.20
CA THR A 84 -1.13 6.02 23.62
C THR A 84 -1.74 5.79 22.25
N GLY A 85 -1.21 6.51 21.27
CA GLY A 85 -1.39 6.24 19.85
C GLY A 85 -0.43 7.11 19.05
N ARG A 86 0.68 6.55 18.53
CA ARG A 86 1.58 7.30 17.62
C ARG A 86 1.34 6.82 16.20
N PHE A 87 1.02 7.74 15.31
CA PHE A 87 0.84 7.51 13.87
C PHE A 87 2.04 8.12 13.14
N VAL A 88 2.75 7.31 12.37
CA VAL A 88 3.81 7.80 11.47
C VAL A 88 3.58 7.25 10.07
N LEU A 89 3.34 8.14 9.11
CA LEU A 89 3.42 7.84 7.69
C LEU A 89 4.69 8.47 7.14
N ASP A 90 5.50 7.65 6.50
CA ASP A 90 6.69 8.11 5.82
C ASP A 90 6.83 7.43 4.46
N HIS A 91 7.44 8.12 3.51
CA HIS A 91 7.84 7.55 2.23
C HIS A 91 9.35 7.33 2.28
N LEU A 92 9.77 6.07 2.29
CA LEU A 92 11.20 5.76 2.31
C LEU A 92 11.81 6.02 0.91
N PRO A 93 12.85 6.88 0.79
CA PRO A 93 13.62 6.99 -0.44
C PRO A 93 14.47 5.75 -0.69
N TYR A 94 14.67 5.40 -1.96
CA TYR A 94 15.92 4.78 -2.40
C TYR A 94 16.62 5.77 -3.33
N LEU A 95 17.82 6.24 -2.99
CA LEU A 95 18.57 7.16 -3.85
C LEU A 95 19.62 6.38 -4.66
N GLU A 96 19.93 6.88 -5.86
CA GLU A 96 20.97 6.32 -6.75
C GLU A 96 22.37 6.28 -6.09
N ASP A 97 22.62 7.12 -5.07
CA ASP A 97 23.83 7.08 -4.22
C ASP A 97 23.52 7.11 -2.70
N GLY A 98 22.28 6.82 -2.28
CA GLY A 98 21.81 7.02 -0.89
C GLY A 98 21.07 5.84 -0.25
N LYS A 99 21.63 5.47 0.91
CA LYS A 99 21.12 4.50 1.88
C LYS A 99 19.82 5.04 2.54
N PRO A 100 18.80 4.19 2.82
CA PRO A 100 18.91 3.30 3.98
C PRO A 100 18.73 1.80 3.67
N VAL A 101 19.60 1.02 4.33
CA VAL A 101 19.74 -0.45 4.44
C VAL A 101 19.66 -1.23 3.13
N ALA A 102 20.84 -1.72 2.72
CA ALA A 102 20.95 -2.85 1.82
C ALA A 102 20.19 -4.05 2.39
N ILE A 103 19.10 -4.44 1.74
CA ILE A 103 18.92 -5.86 1.50
C ILE A 103 19.85 -6.11 0.32
N GLU A 104 21.10 -6.46 0.62
CA GLU A 104 21.92 -7.11 -0.39
C GLU A 104 21.10 -8.32 -0.84
N ASP A 105 20.70 -8.38 -2.11
CA ASP A 105 20.39 -9.69 -2.67
C ASP A 105 21.67 -10.55 -2.51
N THR A 106 21.53 -11.87 -2.52
CA THR A 106 22.68 -12.79 -2.42
C THR A 106 23.76 -12.58 -3.50
N GLU A 107 23.58 -11.63 -4.45
CA GLU A 107 24.45 -11.33 -5.58
C GLU A 107 24.98 -9.87 -5.64
N GLY A 108 24.64 -8.99 -4.69
CA GLY A 108 25.12 -7.61 -4.61
C GLY A 108 24.63 -6.65 -5.71
N LYS A 109 23.49 -6.91 -6.38
CA LYS A 109 22.97 -6.01 -7.43
C LYS A 109 21.86 -5.09 -6.91
N ALA A 110 22.05 -3.78 -7.08
CA ALA A 110 21.05 -2.76 -6.77
C ALA A 110 19.89 -2.81 -7.78
N GLN A 111 18.66 -3.08 -7.31
CA GLN A 111 17.44 -2.88 -8.09
C GLN A 111 16.82 -1.53 -7.73
N LEU A 112 16.59 -0.70 -8.75
CA LEU A 112 16.17 0.70 -8.63
C LEU A 112 14.64 0.82 -8.42
N PHE A 113 14.24 1.29 -7.25
CA PHE A 113 12.86 1.73 -6.97
C PHE A 113 12.87 3.09 -6.31
N ASP A 114 12.03 4.01 -6.78
CA ASP A 114 12.15 5.41 -6.34
C ASP A 114 11.60 5.62 -4.90
N TRP A 115 10.39 5.15 -4.56
CA TRP A 115 9.78 5.37 -3.22
C TRP A 115 8.68 4.37 -2.89
N TYR A 116 8.55 3.98 -1.62
CA TYR A 116 7.39 3.21 -1.13
C TYR A 116 6.86 3.75 0.21
N PRO A 117 5.53 3.79 0.41
CA PRO A 117 4.96 4.17 1.69
C PRO A 117 5.31 3.11 2.75
N ARG A 118 5.77 3.59 3.90
CA ARG A 118 5.87 2.84 5.14
C ARG A 118 4.94 3.51 6.14
N LEU A 119 4.03 2.73 6.67
CA LEU A 119 3.06 3.22 7.63
C LEU A 119 3.22 2.48 8.95
N ARG A 120 3.41 3.23 10.02
CA ARG A 120 3.68 2.76 11.37
C ARG A 120 2.62 3.28 12.31
N PHE A 121 2.11 2.39 13.15
CA PHE A 121 1.15 2.73 14.19
C PHE A 121 1.54 2.07 15.48
N VAL A 122 1.77 2.86 16.50
CA VAL A 122 1.87 2.37 17.86
C VAL A 122 0.50 2.47 18.51
N MET A 123 0.03 1.39 19.11
CA MET A 123 -1.26 1.35 19.81
C MET A 123 -1.19 0.52 21.08
N GLN A 124 -2.15 0.77 21.96
CA GLN A 124 -2.44 -0.12 23.06
C GLN A 124 -3.46 -1.19 22.62
N LEU A 125 -3.04 -2.46 22.67
CA LEU A 125 -3.86 -3.64 22.46
C LEU A 125 -4.68 -3.97 23.71
N ASP A 126 -5.86 -4.51 23.47
CA ASP A 126 -6.61 -5.22 24.51
C ASP A 126 -5.78 -6.41 25.05
N PRO A 127 -5.78 -6.69 26.36
CA PRO A 127 -4.98 -7.77 26.95
C PRO A 127 -5.20 -9.14 26.31
N ILE A 128 -6.43 -9.45 25.86
CA ILE A 128 -6.74 -10.73 25.21
C ILE A 128 -6.06 -10.80 23.84
N GLU A 129 -6.07 -9.68 23.10
CA GLU A 129 -5.39 -9.60 21.80
C GLU A 129 -3.88 -9.67 21.96
N ALA A 130 -3.32 -8.96 22.94
CA ALA A 130 -1.89 -9.00 23.26
C ALA A 130 -1.44 -10.43 23.60
N GLU A 131 -2.16 -11.15 24.46
CA GLU A 131 -1.86 -12.53 24.81
C GLU A 131 -1.98 -13.47 23.59
N ARG A 132 -3.04 -13.33 22.79
CA ARG A 132 -3.25 -14.13 21.58
C ARG A 132 -2.08 -13.98 20.61
N ARG A 133 -1.59 -12.76 20.41
CA ARG A 133 -0.45 -12.44 19.53
C ARG A 133 0.86 -12.99 20.09
N LEU A 134 1.11 -12.78 21.38
CA LEU A 134 2.29 -13.29 22.07
C LEU A 134 2.37 -14.82 21.96
N ARG A 135 1.25 -15.53 22.17
CA ARG A 135 1.17 -16.99 21.96
C ARG A 135 1.54 -17.40 20.54
N GLY A 136 1.04 -16.67 19.53
CA GLY A 136 1.36 -16.93 18.12
C GLY A 136 2.84 -16.70 17.79
N GLN A 137 3.46 -15.67 18.37
CA GLN A 137 4.90 -15.40 18.23
C GLN A 137 5.73 -16.49 18.90
N LEU A 138 5.43 -16.83 20.16
CA LEU A 138 6.13 -17.89 20.89
C LEU A 138 6.01 -19.23 20.15
N ARG A 139 4.85 -19.52 19.56
CA ARG A 139 4.64 -20.74 18.75
C ARG A 139 5.59 -20.80 17.55
N ARG A 140 5.71 -19.71 16.78
CA ARG A 140 6.65 -19.65 15.64
C ARG A 140 8.09 -19.82 16.09
N GLN A 141 8.50 -19.09 17.12
CA GLN A 141 9.84 -19.17 17.66
C GLN A 141 10.18 -20.58 18.16
N ILE A 142 9.27 -21.25 18.88
CA ILE A 142 9.49 -22.62 19.34
C ILE A 142 9.64 -23.58 18.16
N LEU A 143 8.84 -23.44 17.09
CA LEU A 143 8.96 -24.29 15.90
C LEU A 143 10.25 -24.03 15.12
N GLU A 144 10.73 -22.79 15.08
CA GLU A 144 12.01 -22.42 14.49
C GLU A 144 13.20 -22.98 15.29
N ASP A 145 13.14 -22.89 16.62
CA ASP A 145 14.21 -23.32 17.53
C ASP A 145 14.27 -24.86 17.70
N GLU A 146 13.11 -25.51 17.85
CA GLU A 146 12.99 -26.92 18.25
C GLU A 146 12.51 -27.84 17.11
N GLY A 147 12.11 -27.29 15.96
CA GLY A 147 11.56 -28.05 14.83
C GLY A 147 10.10 -28.42 14.99
N ASP A 148 9.65 -29.45 14.27
CA ASP A 148 8.24 -29.87 14.27
C ASP A 148 7.87 -30.57 15.58
N LEU A 149 6.91 -30.00 16.30
CA LEU A 149 6.42 -30.51 17.57
C LEU A 149 4.95 -30.90 17.45
N GLY A 150 4.57 -32.01 18.09
CA GLY A 150 3.16 -32.38 18.22
C GLY A 150 2.35 -31.26 18.89
N ARG A 151 1.12 -31.04 18.43
CA ARG A 151 0.26 -29.92 18.89
C ARG A 151 0.19 -29.78 20.42
N SER A 152 0.05 -30.88 21.15
CA SER A 152 -0.04 -30.87 22.62
C SER A 152 1.26 -30.41 23.29
N GLU A 153 2.40 -30.81 22.74
CA GLU A 153 3.73 -30.43 23.25
C GLU A 153 4.02 -28.96 22.95
N LEU A 154 3.70 -28.50 21.74
CA LEU A 154 3.82 -27.09 21.36
C LEU A 154 3.00 -26.17 22.28
N GLU A 155 1.74 -26.52 22.57
CA GLU A 155 0.90 -25.75 23.49
C GLU A 155 1.38 -25.80 24.95
N ARG A 156 2.03 -26.90 25.36
CA ARG A 156 2.71 -26.97 26.68
C ARG A 156 3.87 -25.98 26.74
N ARG A 157 4.75 -25.99 25.73
CA ARG A 157 5.90 -25.07 25.63
C ARG A 157 5.50 -23.61 25.55
N VAL A 158 4.45 -23.28 24.78
CA VAL A 158 3.92 -21.91 24.70
C VAL A 158 3.43 -21.46 26.07
N ARG A 159 2.69 -22.28 26.83
CA ARG A 159 2.24 -21.93 28.18
C ARG A 159 3.38 -21.72 29.16
N GLU A 160 4.42 -22.55 29.08
CA GLU A 160 5.63 -22.41 29.91
C GLU A 160 6.33 -21.07 29.63
N LYS A 161 6.60 -20.76 28.35
CA LYS A 161 7.21 -19.48 27.98
C LYS A 161 6.32 -18.28 28.32
N LEU A 162 4.99 -18.41 28.30
CA LEU A 162 4.07 -17.33 28.64
C LEU A 162 4.17 -16.90 30.11
N VAL A 163 4.65 -17.76 31.02
CA VAL A 163 4.90 -17.38 32.43
C VAL A 163 6.03 -16.35 32.53
N ASP A 164 7.04 -16.47 31.66
CA ASP A 164 8.20 -15.59 31.64
C ASP A 164 7.98 -14.31 30.81
N HIS A 165 6.86 -14.22 30.07
CA HIS A 165 6.55 -13.10 29.19
C HIS A 165 5.18 -12.51 29.54
N SER A 166 5.16 -11.29 30.07
CA SER A 166 3.89 -10.56 30.22
C SER A 166 3.39 -10.14 28.83
N PRO A 167 2.09 -10.32 28.50
CA PRO A 167 1.53 -9.76 27.28
C PRO A 167 1.66 -8.25 27.34
N GLU A 168 2.51 -7.70 26.48
CA GLU A 168 2.69 -6.26 26.42
C GLU A 168 1.49 -5.67 25.73
N THR A 169 0.86 -4.71 26.41
CA THR A 169 -0.30 -4.04 25.85
C THR A 169 0.11 -3.05 24.77
N LEU A 170 1.39 -2.67 24.63
CA LEU A 170 1.83 -1.80 23.54
C LEU A 170 2.33 -2.65 22.36
N GLY A 171 1.69 -2.44 21.20
CA GLY A 171 2.08 -3.07 19.95
C GLY A 171 2.26 -2.03 18.85
N GLU A 172 3.08 -2.35 17.87
CA GLU A 172 3.20 -1.60 16.63
C GLU A 172 2.63 -2.42 15.48
N ILE A 173 1.67 -1.86 14.74
CA ILE A 173 1.27 -2.35 13.42
C ILE A 173 2.08 -1.59 12.38
N LEU A 174 2.60 -2.35 11.43
CA LEU A 174 3.43 -1.84 10.36
C LEU A 174 2.88 -2.35 9.02
N LEU A 175 2.65 -1.43 8.10
CA LEU A 175 2.45 -1.77 6.69
C LEU A 175 3.74 -1.46 5.93
N ARG A 176 4.29 -2.48 5.27
CA ARG A 176 5.49 -2.37 4.42
C ARG A 176 5.13 -2.71 3.01
N VAL A 177 5.58 -1.90 2.07
CA VAL A 177 5.56 -2.26 0.65
C VAL A 177 6.98 -2.66 0.26
N ARG A 178 7.15 -3.81 -0.38
CA ARG A 178 8.43 -4.21 -0.97
C ARG A 178 8.25 -4.54 -2.45
N PRO A 179 9.25 -4.29 -3.30
CA PRO A 179 9.25 -4.78 -4.66
C PRO A 179 9.36 -6.32 -4.69
N GLN A 180 8.69 -6.95 -5.66
CA GLN A 180 8.93 -8.35 -5.99
C GLN A 180 10.23 -8.43 -6.81
N LEU A 181 11.11 -9.37 -6.44
CA LEU A 181 12.31 -9.66 -7.23
C LEU A 181 11.94 -10.26 -8.61
N GLU A 182 10.80 -10.95 -8.68
CA GLU A 182 10.25 -11.47 -9.93
C GLU A 182 9.56 -10.36 -10.74
N GLY A 183 9.80 -10.32 -12.06
CA GLY A 183 9.13 -9.38 -12.96
C GLY A 183 9.78 -8.00 -13.06
N GLU A 184 11.12 -7.95 -13.02
CA GLU A 184 11.91 -6.71 -13.22
C GLU A 184 11.56 -5.60 -12.21
N GLY A 185 11.05 -5.97 -11.03
CA GLY A 185 10.70 -5.00 -10.00
C GLY A 185 9.39 -4.24 -10.23
N VAL A 186 8.65 -4.57 -11.28
CA VAL A 186 7.40 -3.87 -11.60
C VAL A 186 6.35 -4.07 -10.51
N TYR A 187 6.29 -5.29 -9.95
CA TYR A 187 5.33 -5.68 -8.94
C TYR A 187 5.80 -5.37 -7.54
N LEU A 188 4.84 -5.12 -6.66
CA LEU A 188 5.01 -4.86 -5.24
C LEU A 188 4.18 -5.85 -4.44
N ASP A 189 4.71 -6.16 -3.27
CA ASP A 189 4.07 -6.89 -2.20
C ASP A 189 3.79 -5.94 -1.04
N LEU A 190 2.55 -5.97 -0.55
CA LEU A 190 2.19 -5.32 0.70
C LEU A 190 2.28 -6.36 1.81
N TYR A 191 3.05 -6.06 2.83
CA TYR A 191 3.18 -6.83 4.05
C TYR A 191 2.51 -6.09 5.18
N ARG A 192 1.86 -6.85 6.04
CA ARG A 192 1.34 -6.39 7.31
C ARG A 192 2.09 -7.13 8.40
N ASP A 193 2.84 -6.36 9.16
CA ASP A 193 3.60 -6.86 10.29
C ASP A 193 3.06 -6.28 11.58
N TRP A 194 3.34 -7.02 12.64
CA TRP A 194 3.06 -6.59 13.98
C TRP A 194 4.26 -6.93 14.86
N ARG A 195 4.60 -6.03 15.78
CA ARG A 195 5.55 -6.32 16.85
C ARG A 195 5.05 -5.83 18.20
N SER A 196 5.33 -6.64 19.21
CA SER A 196 5.26 -6.20 20.61
C SER A 196 6.34 -5.16 20.83
N LEU A 197 6.00 -4.03 21.45
CA LEU A 197 7.01 -3.06 21.85
C LEU A 197 7.47 -3.41 23.26
N GLY A 198 8.49 -4.27 23.27
CA GLY A 198 9.30 -4.70 24.41
C GLY A 198 9.51 -3.57 25.41
N GLU A 199 9.33 -3.82 26.71
CA GLU A 199 9.61 -2.92 27.85
C GLU A 199 10.62 -1.83 27.45
N VAL A 200 10.09 -0.65 27.10
CA VAL A 200 10.86 0.45 26.51
C VAL A 200 11.99 0.75 27.46
N LYS A 201 13.23 0.34 27.14
CA LYS A 201 14.41 0.75 27.91
C LYS A 201 14.41 2.27 27.87
N ALA A 202 14.11 2.86 29.03
CA ALA A 202 13.81 4.26 29.27
C ALA A 202 14.34 5.22 28.19
N GLY A 203 13.42 5.83 27.43
CA GLY A 203 13.68 7.04 26.67
C GLY A 203 14.15 6.90 25.22
N ARG A 204 14.14 5.71 24.61
CA ARG A 204 14.23 5.60 23.14
C ARG A 204 13.20 4.63 22.60
N TRP A 205 12.24 5.17 21.84
CA TRP A 205 11.60 4.39 20.78
C TRP A 205 12.73 3.83 19.94
N VAL A 206 12.90 2.49 19.91
CA VAL A 206 14.02 1.89 19.18
C VAL A 206 13.73 1.96 17.68
N ASP A 207 13.88 3.16 17.13
CA ASP A 207 14.11 3.39 15.71
C ASP A 207 15.56 2.94 15.43
N GLY A 208 15.69 1.76 14.82
CA GLY A 208 17.01 1.16 14.54
C GLY A 208 17.13 -0.32 14.87
N ALA A 209 16.16 -0.93 15.58
CA ALA A 209 16.10 -2.38 15.66
C ALA A 209 15.85 -2.92 14.24
N ARG A 210 16.76 -3.76 13.74
CA ARG A 210 16.59 -4.43 12.44
C ARG A 210 15.26 -5.15 12.47
N MET A 211 14.34 -4.75 11.61
CA MET A 211 13.04 -5.39 11.57
C MET A 211 13.21 -6.81 11.05
N PRO A 212 12.48 -7.79 11.62
CA PRO A 212 12.48 -9.13 11.07
C PRO A 212 12.03 -9.06 9.61
N ASP A 213 12.54 -9.99 8.82
CA ASP A 213 12.02 -10.17 7.49
C ASP A 213 10.51 -10.43 7.57
N PRO A 214 9.72 -9.76 6.73
CA PRO A 214 8.29 -9.94 6.74
C PRO A 214 7.97 -11.41 6.45
N GLY A 215 6.85 -11.87 7.01
CA GLY A 215 6.29 -13.17 6.67
C GLY A 215 5.73 -13.19 5.25
N GLU A 216 4.64 -13.92 5.07
CA GLU A 216 3.96 -13.93 3.77
C GLU A 216 3.39 -12.55 3.43
N PRO A 217 3.52 -12.11 2.17
CA PRO A 217 2.91 -10.88 1.72
C PRO A 217 1.40 -11.00 1.84
N TRP A 218 0.81 -9.96 2.42
CA TRP A 218 -0.62 -9.85 2.59
C TRP A 218 -1.32 -9.66 1.25
N LEU A 219 -0.71 -8.89 0.36
CA LEU A 219 -1.15 -8.72 -1.02
C LEU A 219 0.04 -8.81 -1.95
N ARG A 220 -0.20 -9.43 -3.11
CA ARG A 220 0.79 -9.62 -4.17
C ARG A 220 0.37 -8.97 -5.47
N HIS A 221 1.36 -8.73 -6.32
CA HIS A 221 1.19 -8.22 -7.68
C HIS A 221 0.52 -6.85 -7.72
N LEU A 222 0.87 -6.01 -6.74
CA LEU A 222 0.48 -4.62 -6.73
C LEU A 222 1.40 -3.86 -7.70
N LEU A 223 0.87 -2.97 -8.52
CA LEU A 223 1.69 -2.05 -9.32
C LEU A 223 2.00 -0.77 -8.54
N TYR A 224 1.10 -0.40 -7.62
CA TYR A 224 1.17 0.83 -6.83
C TYR A 224 0.45 0.68 -5.52
N VAL A 225 1.01 1.31 -4.49
CA VAL A 225 0.38 1.57 -3.21
C VAL A 225 0.69 3.02 -2.86
N GLY A 226 -0.35 3.81 -2.61
CA GLY A 226 -0.25 5.19 -2.19
C GLY A 226 -1.12 5.42 -0.97
N LEU A 227 -0.61 6.18 0.00
CA LEU A 227 -1.38 6.60 1.16
C LEU A 227 -1.27 8.12 1.26
N ARG A 228 -2.41 8.77 1.43
CA ARG A 228 -2.50 10.22 1.61
C ARG A 228 -3.32 10.53 2.86
N LEU A 229 -3.03 11.63 3.52
CA LEU A 229 -3.61 11.97 4.80
C LEU A 229 -4.27 13.33 4.75
N ARG A 230 -5.40 13.45 5.44
CA ARG A 230 -6.16 14.68 5.55
C ARG A 230 -5.74 15.42 6.81
N SER A 231 -5.06 16.56 6.64
CA SER A 231 -4.78 17.50 7.72
C SER A 231 -6.01 18.38 8.01
N GLN A 232 -5.87 19.31 8.94
CA GLN A 232 -6.85 20.37 9.15
C GLN A 232 -6.93 21.37 7.98
N PHE A 233 -5.88 21.48 7.16
CA PHE A 233 -5.80 22.36 6.01
C PHE A 233 -6.28 21.67 4.72
N THR A 234 -6.20 20.33 4.67
CA THR A 234 -6.68 19.55 3.52
C THR A 234 -8.19 19.69 3.33
N SER A 235 -8.61 20.34 2.24
CA SER A 235 -10.02 20.46 1.85
C SER A 235 -10.42 19.37 0.86
N ASP A 236 -9.50 18.92 0.02
CA ASP A 236 -9.72 17.92 -1.03
C ASP A 236 -8.50 16.98 -1.17
N PHE A 237 -8.77 15.68 -1.28
CA PHE A 237 -7.72 14.71 -1.61
C PHE A 237 -7.26 14.86 -3.07
N ASP A 238 -8.10 15.36 -3.97
CA ASP A 238 -7.78 15.45 -5.39
C ASP A 238 -7.09 16.77 -5.78
N ALA A 239 -6.84 17.66 -4.82
CA ALA A 239 -6.04 18.87 -5.02
C ALA A 239 -4.60 18.54 -5.44
N ALA A 240 -3.96 19.46 -6.17
CA ALA A 240 -2.65 19.21 -6.77
C ALA A 240 -1.58 19.12 -5.67
N PRO A 241 -0.58 18.22 -5.80
CA PRO A 241 0.54 18.18 -4.85
C PRO A 241 1.21 19.56 -4.72
N GLY A 242 1.37 20.03 -3.48
CA GLY A 242 1.94 21.34 -3.19
C GLY A 242 0.92 22.46 -2.95
N ASP A 243 -0.36 22.24 -3.25
CA ASP A 243 -1.42 23.15 -2.80
C ASP A 243 -1.57 23.05 -1.27
N GLU A 244 -1.79 24.18 -0.59
CA GLU A 244 -2.03 24.22 0.87
C GLU A 244 -3.26 23.37 1.27
N ALA A 245 -4.19 23.20 0.34
CA ALA A 245 -5.40 22.41 0.49
C ALA A 245 -5.23 20.92 0.16
N ALA A 246 -4.05 20.48 -0.29
CA ALA A 246 -3.80 19.11 -0.71
C ALA A 246 -3.66 18.14 0.47
N ALA A 247 -3.79 16.86 0.15
CA ALA A 247 -3.55 15.79 1.12
C ALA A 247 -2.05 15.58 1.34
N GLU A 248 -1.69 15.31 2.59
CA GLU A 248 -0.32 15.09 3.02
C GLU A 248 0.16 13.69 2.63
N SER A 249 1.42 13.59 2.20
CA SER A 249 2.07 12.32 1.85
C SER A 249 2.96 11.77 2.97
N ALA A 250 3.29 12.60 3.97
CA ALA A 250 4.03 12.22 5.16
C ALA A 250 3.33 12.79 6.41
N TRP A 251 3.53 12.13 7.55
CA TRP A 251 2.91 12.52 8.81
C TRP A 251 3.66 11.95 10.01
N ASP A 252 3.93 12.78 11.02
CA ASP A 252 4.31 12.33 12.36
C ASP A 252 3.34 12.94 13.36
N SER A 253 2.51 12.09 13.98
CA SER A 253 1.48 12.58 14.89
C SER A 253 2.02 13.10 16.19
N ALA A 254 3.22 12.67 16.60
CA ALA A 254 3.82 13.13 17.85
C ALA A 254 4.62 14.43 17.67
N ARG A 255 4.77 14.92 16.43
CA ARG A 255 5.56 16.12 16.10
C ARG A 255 6.98 16.12 16.68
N ALA A 256 7.49 14.94 17.03
CA ALA A 256 8.70 14.78 17.84
C ALA A 256 9.96 14.69 16.96
N GLY A 257 9.95 15.33 15.78
CA GLY A 257 11.10 15.39 14.87
C GLY A 257 11.71 14.05 14.46
N LEU A 258 10.96 12.93 14.47
CA LEU A 258 11.48 11.65 13.94
C LEU A 258 11.75 11.75 12.43
N LEU A 259 10.93 12.55 11.75
CA LEU A 259 11.22 12.99 10.40
C LEU A 259 12.12 14.22 10.57
N GLY A 260 13.38 14.14 10.13
CA GLY A 260 14.29 15.28 10.23
C GLY A 260 13.73 16.50 9.49
N SER A 261 14.03 17.71 9.96
CA SER A 261 13.58 18.96 9.32
C SER A 261 14.10 19.15 7.88
N ASP A 262 15.09 18.35 7.47
CA ASP A 262 15.68 18.23 6.14
C ASP A 262 15.13 17.04 5.32
N HIS A 263 14.12 16.33 5.83
CA HIS A 263 13.62 15.12 5.19
C HIS A 263 12.99 15.45 3.82
N PRO A 264 13.40 14.73 2.75
CA PRO A 264 13.21 15.13 1.35
C PRO A 264 11.75 15.15 0.86
N VAL A 265 10.83 14.60 1.66
CA VAL A 265 9.39 14.53 1.37
C VAL A 265 8.61 15.66 2.08
N LEU A 266 9.26 16.41 2.98
CA LEU A 266 8.57 17.33 3.89
C LEU A 266 8.43 18.73 3.32
N GLY A 267 7.26 18.98 2.72
CA GLY A 267 6.52 20.21 3.02
C GLY A 267 5.59 20.01 4.23
N PHE A 268 5.99 19.20 5.23
CA PHE A 268 5.12 18.88 6.36
C PHE A 268 4.90 20.13 7.21
N SER A 269 3.71 20.70 7.08
CA SER A 269 3.31 21.98 7.67
C SER A 269 3.18 21.94 9.19
N LEU A 270 3.30 20.76 9.81
CA LEU A 270 3.00 20.50 11.22
C LEU A 270 4.19 19.98 12.03
N ASP A 271 5.41 19.96 11.47
CA ASP A 271 6.62 19.69 12.27
C ASP A 271 6.85 20.90 13.18
N LEU A 272 6.70 20.70 14.49
CA LEU A 272 7.04 21.70 15.48
C LEU A 272 8.37 21.29 16.13
N ASP A 273 9.04 22.26 16.74
CA ASP A 273 10.42 22.11 17.20
C ASP A 273 10.60 21.01 18.27
N ALA A 274 11.85 20.81 18.72
CA ALA A 274 12.20 19.78 19.70
C ALA A 274 11.40 19.85 21.03
N GLN A 275 10.71 20.95 21.33
CA GLN A 275 9.87 21.07 22.52
C GLN A 275 8.56 20.26 22.40
N SER A 276 8.11 19.97 21.19
CA SER A 276 6.92 19.14 20.94
C SER A 276 7.10 17.68 21.38
N GLU A 277 8.35 17.17 21.43
CA GLU A 277 8.63 15.83 21.97
C GLU A 277 8.28 15.70 23.46
N GLU A 278 8.33 16.81 24.21
CA GLU A 278 8.06 16.85 25.64
C GLU A 278 6.60 17.21 25.98
N ASP A 279 5.79 17.63 25.00
CA ASP A 279 4.38 18.02 25.18
C ASP A 279 3.41 16.89 24.79
N PRO A 280 2.88 16.10 25.74
CA PRO A 280 1.91 15.03 25.46
C PRO A 280 0.54 15.55 25.00
N LEU A 281 0.33 16.86 24.90
CA LEU A 281 -0.88 17.49 24.39
C LEU A 281 -0.73 17.98 22.93
N ASP A 282 0.47 17.93 22.36
CA ASP A 282 0.76 18.40 20.99
C ASP A 282 0.53 17.33 19.90
N ASP A 283 -0.08 16.20 20.26
CA ASP A 283 -0.36 15.11 19.31
C ASP A 283 -1.40 15.52 18.25
N VAL A 284 -1.02 15.37 16.97
CA VAL A 284 -1.88 15.65 15.83
C VAL A 284 -2.18 14.43 15.00
N MET A 285 -3.44 13.99 15.08
CA MET A 285 -3.94 12.87 14.28
C MET A 285 -4.55 13.36 12.96
N PRO A 286 -4.38 12.61 11.86
CA PRO A 286 -5.06 12.96 10.62
C PRO A 286 -6.58 12.80 10.79
N LYS A 287 -7.36 13.60 10.06
CA LYS A 287 -8.84 13.51 10.07
C LYS A 287 -9.37 12.35 9.25
N ALA A 288 -8.61 11.96 8.22
CA ALA A 288 -8.94 10.89 7.30
C ALA A 288 -7.67 10.42 6.61
N TYR A 289 -7.71 9.24 6.03
CA TYR A 289 -6.71 8.78 5.08
C TYR A 289 -7.38 8.32 3.79
N GLU A 290 -6.62 8.41 2.70
CA GLU A 290 -6.95 7.81 1.43
C GLU A 290 -5.88 6.79 1.06
N LEU A 291 -6.28 5.53 0.96
CA LEU A 291 -5.45 4.44 0.48
C LEU A 291 -5.80 4.14 -0.97
N THR A 292 -4.80 4.23 -1.83
CA THR A 292 -4.89 3.83 -3.23
C THR A 292 -4.04 2.59 -3.46
N VAL A 293 -4.63 1.56 -4.05
CA VAL A 293 -3.91 0.38 -4.51
C VAL A 293 -4.18 0.17 -5.99
N VAL A 294 -3.18 -0.29 -6.73
CA VAL A 294 -3.38 -0.78 -8.09
C VAL A 294 -2.93 -2.23 -8.15
N VAL A 295 -3.85 -3.13 -8.48
CA VAL A 295 -3.61 -4.58 -8.54
C VAL A 295 -3.56 -5.03 -9.99
N ASP A 296 -2.60 -5.89 -10.32
CA ASP A 296 -2.50 -6.55 -11.63
C ASP A 296 -2.80 -8.05 -11.50
N GLY A 297 -3.12 -8.70 -12.62
CA GLY A 297 -3.27 -10.15 -12.73
C GLY A 297 -1.99 -10.91 -12.32
N GLY A 298 -0.85 -10.22 -12.35
CA GLY A 298 0.47 -10.79 -12.09
C GLY A 298 1.06 -11.46 -13.32
N PRO A 299 2.25 -12.07 -13.18
CA PRO A 299 2.96 -12.70 -14.28
C PRO A 299 2.09 -13.74 -15.01
N GLY A 300 1.93 -13.58 -16.33
CA GLY A 300 1.20 -14.52 -17.19
C GLY A 300 -0.32 -14.38 -17.19
N ARG A 301 -0.89 -13.51 -16.34
CA ARG A 301 -2.33 -13.17 -16.32
C ARG A 301 -2.62 -11.72 -16.64
N SER A 302 -1.63 -10.84 -16.51
CA SER A 302 -1.74 -9.42 -16.87
C SER A 302 -2.05 -9.27 -18.36
N GLN A 303 -3.03 -8.45 -18.71
CA GLN A 303 -3.22 -8.03 -20.09
C GLN A 303 -2.10 -7.06 -20.47
N LEU A 304 -1.21 -7.49 -21.36
CA LEU A 304 -0.01 -6.73 -21.72
C LEU A 304 -0.21 -6.01 -23.05
N ALA A 305 -0.02 -4.70 -23.02
CA ALA A 305 0.36 -3.91 -24.18
C ALA A 305 1.89 -3.72 -24.18
N PHE A 306 2.46 -3.28 -25.30
CA PHE A 306 3.89 -3.08 -25.43
C PHE A 306 4.20 -1.72 -26.05
N LEU A 307 5.36 -1.15 -25.77
CA LEU A 307 5.83 0.02 -26.51
C LEU A 307 6.16 -0.38 -27.96
N SER A 308 5.56 0.29 -28.95
CA SER A 308 5.87 0.02 -30.36
C SER A 308 7.29 0.46 -30.73
N SER A 309 7.85 1.45 -30.02
CA SER A 309 9.20 1.98 -30.23
C SER A 309 9.82 2.45 -28.92
N ALA A 310 11.15 2.58 -28.90
CA ALA A 310 11.85 3.11 -27.74
C ALA A 310 11.48 4.58 -27.53
N ILE A 311 11.35 4.99 -26.27
CA ILE A 311 11.05 6.37 -25.88
C ILE A 311 12.17 6.90 -24.98
N ASP A 312 12.59 8.15 -25.18
CA ASP A 312 13.52 8.82 -24.27
C ASP A 312 12.76 9.35 -23.03
N ALA A 313 13.41 10.07 -22.09
CA ALA A 313 12.74 10.62 -20.89
C ALA A 313 11.87 11.87 -21.12
N LYS A 314 11.98 12.53 -22.27
CA LYS A 314 11.26 13.78 -22.61
C LYS A 314 10.14 13.55 -23.63
N GLU A 315 10.08 12.37 -24.22
CA GLU A 315 9.11 11.96 -25.22
C GLU A 315 7.67 12.17 -24.71
N LYS A 316 6.85 12.78 -25.55
CA LYS A 316 5.43 13.10 -25.26
C LYS A 316 4.48 12.27 -26.11
N HIS A 317 5.01 11.53 -27.07
CA HIS A 317 4.23 10.71 -27.98
C HIS A 317 4.62 9.26 -27.81
N ILE A 318 3.74 8.51 -27.17
CA ILE A 318 3.96 7.09 -26.89
C ILE A 318 3.09 6.30 -27.85
N GLN A 319 3.73 5.47 -28.67
CA GLN A 319 3.07 4.49 -29.51
C GLN A 319 3.06 3.13 -28.81
N VAL A 320 1.92 2.45 -28.84
CA VAL A 320 1.67 1.20 -28.14
C VAL A 320 1.13 0.14 -29.08
N ASP A 321 1.63 -1.07 -28.95
CA ASP A 321 1.06 -2.26 -29.57
C ASP A 321 -0.04 -2.81 -28.65
N TYR A 322 -1.14 -3.22 -29.25
CA TYR A 322 -2.36 -3.69 -28.56
C TYR A 322 -3.02 -2.64 -27.65
N PRO A 323 -3.30 -1.42 -28.17
CA PRO A 323 -3.95 -0.33 -27.41
C PRO A 323 -5.28 -0.74 -26.78
N GLU A 324 -6.00 -1.69 -27.36
CA GLU A 324 -7.28 -2.21 -26.87
C GLU A 324 -7.18 -2.93 -25.50
N ARG A 325 -5.96 -3.26 -25.05
CA ARG A 325 -5.70 -3.86 -23.73
C ARG A 325 -5.48 -2.82 -22.63
N LEU A 326 -5.33 -1.55 -23.00
CA LEU A 326 -5.14 -0.46 -22.05
C LEU A 326 -6.49 0.07 -21.57
N PRO A 327 -6.58 0.57 -20.32
CA PRO A 327 -7.79 1.19 -19.83
C PRO A 327 -8.15 2.43 -20.64
N ASN A 328 -9.45 2.66 -20.83
CA ASN A 328 -9.96 3.84 -21.52
C ASN A 328 -11.06 4.51 -20.69
N GLY A 329 -10.67 5.11 -19.57
CA GLY A 329 -11.54 5.84 -18.64
C GLY A 329 -10.95 7.19 -18.23
N GLU A 330 -11.48 7.79 -17.16
CA GLU A 330 -11.02 9.11 -16.70
C GLU A 330 -9.66 9.07 -15.98
N ARG A 331 -9.31 7.94 -15.35
CA ARG A 331 -8.08 7.74 -14.56
C ARG A 331 -7.09 6.82 -15.23
N ASN A 332 -6.72 7.17 -16.45
CA ASN A 332 -5.83 6.41 -17.30
C ASN A 332 -4.37 6.49 -16.84
N HIS A 333 -3.91 5.42 -16.18
CA HIS A 333 -2.52 5.24 -15.75
C HIS A 333 -1.96 3.92 -16.26
N ILE A 334 -0.72 3.95 -16.73
CA ILE A 334 0.08 2.78 -17.06
C ILE A 334 1.42 2.83 -16.35
N LYS A 335 2.03 1.66 -16.16
CA LYS A 335 3.38 1.51 -15.63
C LYS A 335 4.28 0.84 -16.66
N ILE A 336 5.46 1.39 -16.89
CA ILE A 336 6.51 0.81 -17.75
C ILE A 336 7.79 0.73 -16.91
N GLY A 337 8.24 -0.48 -16.62
CA GLY A 337 9.31 -0.69 -15.63
C GLY A 337 8.96 -0.02 -14.29
N PRO A 338 9.81 0.88 -13.75
CA PRO A 338 9.54 1.62 -12.52
C PRO A 338 8.70 2.90 -12.73
N GLU A 339 8.45 3.34 -13.97
CA GLU A 339 7.82 4.63 -14.26
C GLU A 339 6.30 4.51 -14.36
N TRP A 340 5.59 5.42 -13.70
CA TRP A 340 4.16 5.64 -13.89
C TRP A 340 3.91 6.79 -14.88
N ILE A 341 2.97 6.55 -15.80
CA ILE A 341 2.57 7.49 -16.85
C ILE A 341 1.05 7.64 -16.82
N ARG A 342 0.56 8.87 -16.83
CA ARG A 342 -0.85 9.23 -17.03
C ARG A 342 -1.08 9.62 -18.48
N TYR A 343 -2.24 9.30 -19.03
CA TYR A 343 -2.66 9.73 -20.38
C TYR A 343 -4.13 10.13 -20.35
N SER A 344 -4.62 10.87 -21.35
CA SER A 344 -6.00 11.35 -21.41
C SER A 344 -6.90 10.55 -22.35
N GLY A 345 -6.31 9.71 -23.21
CA GLY A 345 -7.05 8.91 -24.17
C GLY A 345 -6.13 8.17 -25.15
N ILE A 346 -6.73 7.44 -26.07
CA ILE A 346 -6.04 6.61 -27.06
C ILE A 346 -6.59 6.95 -28.45
N ASP A 347 -5.71 7.21 -29.40
CA ASP A 347 -6.03 7.43 -30.82
C ASP A 347 -5.24 6.46 -31.70
N GLY A 348 -5.91 5.44 -32.23
CA GLY A 348 -5.27 4.31 -32.90
C GLY A 348 -4.28 3.62 -31.95
N ASN A 349 -2.99 3.64 -32.31
CA ASN A 349 -1.90 3.09 -31.50
C ASN A 349 -1.14 4.15 -30.68
N ARG A 350 -1.70 5.35 -30.52
CA ARG A 350 -1.02 6.48 -29.85
C ARG A 350 -1.74 6.88 -28.56
N LEU A 351 -0.97 7.09 -27.50
CA LEU A 351 -1.49 7.70 -26.26
C LEU A 351 -1.57 9.23 -26.41
N LEU A 352 -2.70 9.80 -25.96
CA LEU A 352 -2.97 11.24 -25.96
C LEU A 352 -2.75 11.83 -24.56
N GLY A 353 -2.41 13.12 -24.49
CA GLY A 353 -2.30 13.86 -23.21
C GLY A 353 -1.35 13.19 -22.21
N VAL A 354 -0.22 12.70 -22.69
CA VAL A 354 0.75 11.94 -21.89
C VAL A 354 1.45 12.84 -20.88
N HIS A 355 1.40 12.43 -19.61
CA HIS A 355 2.12 13.01 -18.48
C HIS A 355 2.94 11.93 -17.80
N ARG A 356 4.26 12.11 -17.81
CA ARG A 356 5.24 11.11 -17.38
C ARG A 356 5.78 11.40 -15.99
N GLY A 357 6.33 10.38 -15.32
CA GLY A 357 6.85 10.53 -13.96
C GLY A 357 5.76 10.93 -12.96
N VAL A 358 4.56 10.36 -13.08
CA VAL A 358 3.50 10.59 -12.09
C VAL A 358 3.66 9.62 -10.91
N ARG A 359 2.87 9.77 -9.84
CA ARG A 359 2.90 8.86 -8.66
C ARG A 359 4.31 8.70 -8.05
N ASN A 360 5.00 9.83 -7.90
CA ASN A 360 6.35 9.90 -7.32
C ASN A 360 7.41 9.09 -8.08
N THR A 361 7.20 8.86 -9.37
CA THR A 361 8.21 8.26 -10.26
C THR A 361 8.90 9.32 -11.10
N LYS A 362 10.08 9.01 -11.63
CA LYS A 362 10.77 9.89 -12.60
C LYS A 362 10.57 9.39 -14.02
N ALA A 363 10.46 10.30 -14.98
CA ALA A 363 10.44 9.96 -16.39
C ALA A 363 11.80 9.39 -16.83
N ARG A 364 11.81 8.26 -17.53
CA ARG A 364 13.04 7.51 -17.90
C ARG A 364 13.02 7.01 -19.35
N PRO A 365 14.15 6.73 -19.98
CA PRO A 365 14.13 6.05 -21.28
C PRO A 365 13.60 4.62 -21.13
N HIS A 366 12.81 4.16 -22.09
CA HIS A 366 12.33 2.78 -22.18
C HIS A 366 12.61 2.19 -23.55
N ALA A 367 12.96 0.91 -23.59
CA ALA A 367 13.24 0.21 -24.85
C ALA A 367 11.96 -0.05 -25.66
N ALA A 368 12.14 -0.28 -26.97
CA ALA A 368 11.06 -0.81 -27.80
C ALA A 368 10.62 -2.18 -27.26
N ALA A 369 9.35 -2.52 -27.44
CA ALA A 369 8.70 -3.71 -26.89
C ALA A 369 8.75 -3.81 -25.35
N ALA A 370 9.05 -2.73 -24.63
CA ALA A 370 8.90 -2.72 -23.18
C ALA A 370 7.44 -2.99 -22.80
N ARG A 371 7.24 -3.82 -21.78
CA ARG A 371 5.92 -4.18 -21.28
C ARG A 371 5.22 -2.99 -20.65
N ILE A 372 3.96 -2.82 -20.99
CA ILE A 372 3.08 -1.82 -20.41
C ILE A 372 2.10 -2.54 -19.50
N HIS A 373 2.14 -2.18 -18.22
CA HIS A 373 1.27 -2.72 -17.20
C HIS A 373 0.12 -1.75 -16.94
N SER A 374 -1.09 -2.27 -16.91
CA SER A 374 -2.28 -1.57 -16.47
C SER A 374 -3.03 -2.46 -15.48
N GLY A 375 -3.16 -1.99 -14.24
CA GLY A 375 -3.91 -2.70 -13.20
C GLY A 375 -5.27 -2.08 -12.94
N ARG A 376 -6.03 -2.69 -12.04
CA ARG A 376 -7.26 -2.13 -11.48
C ARG A 376 -6.94 -1.28 -10.27
N GLU A 377 -7.33 -0.02 -10.33
CA GLU A 377 -7.22 0.93 -9.23
C GLU A 377 -8.42 0.79 -8.30
N ALA A 378 -8.15 0.69 -7.00
CA ALA A 378 -9.14 0.85 -5.96
C ALA A 378 -8.67 1.95 -4.99
N VAL A 379 -9.61 2.80 -4.61
CA VAL A 379 -9.38 3.93 -3.70
C VAL A 379 -10.35 3.81 -2.54
N LEU A 380 -9.81 3.80 -1.33
CA LEU A 380 -10.60 3.85 -0.10
C LEU A 380 -10.29 5.14 0.65
N ARG A 381 -11.32 5.92 0.98
CA ARG A 381 -11.24 7.08 1.87
C ARG A 381 -11.90 6.71 3.18
N VAL A 382 -11.15 6.77 4.28
CA VAL A 382 -11.67 6.41 5.60
C VAL A 382 -11.48 7.59 6.55
N PRO A 383 -12.56 8.09 7.17
CA PRO A 383 -12.44 9.06 8.24
C PRO A 383 -11.80 8.37 9.46
N ILE A 384 -10.80 9.02 10.04
CA ILE A 384 -10.28 8.56 11.32
C ILE A 384 -11.20 9.13 12.39
N ALA A 385 -11.77 8.25 13.22
CA ALA A 385 -12.62 8.65 14.33
C ALA A 385 -11.77 9.28 15.46
N VAL A 386 -11.27 10.48 15.22
CA VAL A 386 -10.65 11.31 16.25
C VAL A 386 -11.75 11.99 17.05
N SER A 387 -11.80 11.74 18.36
CA SER A 387 -12.52 12.67 19.24
C SER A 387 -11.67 13.92 19.35
N ARG A 388 -12.20 15.07 18.91
CA ARG A 388 -12.11 16.37 19.60
C ARG A 388 -12.63 17.47 18.69
N SER A 389 -13.85 17.89 18.98
CA SER A 389 -14.46 19.17 18.62
C SER A 389 -13.67 20.42 19.12
N ASN A 390 -12.41 20.31 19.56
CA ASN A 390 -11.68 21.36 20.26
C ASN A 390 -10.30 21.60 19.64
N TRP A 391 -10.25 21.92 18.36
CA TRP A 391 -9.00 22.17 17.65
C TRP A 391 -8.73 23.63 17.33
N ASN A 392 -9.50 24.57 17.91
CA ASN A 392 -9.17 26.00 18.05
C ASN A 392 -10.34 26.69 18.80
N GLY A 393 -10.25 26.81 20.14
CA GLY A 393 -11.22 27.58 20.95
C GLY A 393 -12.48 26.84 21.38
#